data_AF-A0A429D9Q4-F1
#
_entry.id   AF-A0A429D9Q4-F1
#
_cell.length_a   1.000
_cell.length_b   1.000
_cell.length_c   1.000
_cell.angle_alpha   90.00
_cell.angle_beta   90.00
_cell.angle_gamma   90.00
#
_symmetry.space_group_name_H-M   'P 1'
#
loop_
_entity.id
_entity.type
_entity.pdbx_description
1 polymer ?
#
loop_
_entity_poly.entity_id
_entity_poly.type
_entity_poly.pdbx_seq_one_letter_code
_entity_poly.pdbx_strand_id
1 'polypeptide(L)'
;MSETTTLPAVVSHDEWQIARDALLVKEKELTRAADAIAAERRRLPMVRFDSGYEFEGPQGKMTLLDLFEGRRQLIVYHFMLAPGQKAGCPGCSMLVDNIGHPAHLHARDTTLYVVAPATLPEIERYKERMGWTVPWVSTLGDFNRDCGVDGGFGVSVFLRDGDDVFRTYFTTGRGGDQLVGTLRYLDLTPLGRQEAWEEGGRGTDGPGYWWKRHDEY
;
A
#
# COMPACT_ATOMS: atom_id res chain seq x y z
N MET A 1 23.26 27.37 -5.48
CA MET A 1 23.66 27.72 -4.10
C MET A 1 23.31 26.52 -3.25
N SER A 2 24.32 25.82 -2.70
CA SER A 2 24.09 24.64 -1.86
C SER A 2 23.55 25.13 -0.51
N GLU A 3 22.25 24.96 -0.29
CA GLU A 3 21.68 25.09 1.05
C GLU A 3 22.35 24.04 1.92
N THR A 4 23.17 24.50 2.86
CA THR A 4 23.88 23.66 3.80
C THR A 4 22.83 23.09 4.73
N THR A 5 22.43 21.85 4.48
CA THR A 5 21.43 21.16 5.29
C THR A 5 21.96 20.98 6.70
N THR A 6 21.54 21.83 7.63
CA THR A 6 22.08 21.85 9.00
C THR A 6 21.75 20.54 9.71
N LEU A 7 22.78 19.85 10.23
CA LEU A 7 22.59 18.64 11.04
C LEU A 7 21.86 18.99 12.36
N PRO A 8 21.18 18.01 13.00
CA PRO A 8 20.67 18.20 14.36
C PRO A 8 21.78 18.64 15.33
N ALA A 9 21.43 19.44 16.32
CA ALA A 9 22.38 19.91 17.33
C ALA A 9 22.96 18.73 18.13
N VAL A 10 24.27 18.80 18.42
CA VAL A 10 24.93 17.88 19.36
C VAL A 10 24.70 18.42 20.78
N VAL A 11 24.05 17.63 21.62
CA VAL A 11 23.67 17.98 23.01
C VAL A 11 24.13 16.90 23.98
N SER A 12 24.02 17.17 25.28
CA SER A 12 24.25 16.14 26.31
C SER A 12 23.20 15.02 26.24
N HIS A 13 23.51 13.86 26.83
CA HIS A 13 22.56 12.74 26.89
C HIS A 13 21.27 13.12 27.64
N ASP A 14 21.39 13.88 28.73
CA ASP A 14 20.24 14.31 29.54
C ASP A 14 19.32 15.26 28.75
N GLU A 15 19.90 16.23 28.03
CA GLU A 15 19.12 17.12 27.14
C GLU A 15 18.43 16.34 26.01
N TRP A 16 19.12 15.37 25.41
CA TRP A 16 18.53 14.49 24.40
C TRP A 16 17.37 13.67 24.97
N GLN A 17 17.54 13.10 26.17
CA GLN A 17 16.52 12.28 26.83
C GLN A 17 15.26 13.11 27.12
N ILE A 18 15.42 14.34 27.62
CA ILE A 18 14.30 15.28 27.86
C ILE A 18 13.55 15.57 26.55
N ALA A 19 14.27 15.90 25.47
CA ALA A 19 13.66 16.19 24.17
C ALA A 19 12.93 14.97 23.59
N ARG A 20 13.55 13.78 23.70
CA ARG A 20 12.99 12.51 23.25
C ARG A 20 11.71 12.15 24.02
N ASP A 21 11.69 12.35 25.33
CA ASP A 21 10.51 12.04 26.15
C ASP A 21 9.35 13.00 25.87
N ALA A 22 9.65 14.27 25.57
CA ALA A 22 8.64 15.22 25.09
C ALA A 22 8.05 14.80 23.73
N LEU A 23 8.87 14.30 22.80
CA LEU A 23 8.41 13.77 21.51
C LEU A 23 7.53 12.52 21.69
N LEU A 24 7.93 11.60 22.59
CA LEU A 24 7.20 10.36 22.84
C LEU A 24 5.73 10.61 23.26
N VAL A 25 5.44 11.72 23.94
CA VAL A 25 4.06 12.09 24.29
C VAL A 25 3.23 12.27 23.01
N LYS A 26 3.75 12.99 22.01
CA LYS A 26 3.09 13.23 20.72
C LYS A 26 2.97 11.94 19.90
N GLU A 27 3.99 11.08 19.91
CA GLU A 27 3.94 9.78 19.24
C GLU A 27 2.83 8.88 19.82
N LYS A 28 2.63 8.91 21.13
CA LYS A 28 1.53 8.20 21.80
C LYS A 28 0.16 8.80 21.46
N GLU A 29 0.06 10.11 21.31
CA GLU A 29 -1.17 10.77 20.83
C GLU A 29 -1.51 10.32 19.41
N LEU A 30 -0.53 10.32 18.50
CA LEU A 30 -0.71 9.81 17.13
C LEU A 30 -1.16 8.35 17.13
N THR A 31 -0.57 7.51 17.98
CA THR A 31 -0.96 6.09 18.12
C THR A 31 -2.45 5.96 18.47
N ARG A 32 -2.91 6.69 19.48
CA ARG A 32 -4.32 6.68 19.91
C ARG A 32 -5.26 7.23 18.84
N ALA A 33 -4.84 8.26 18.12
CA ALA A 33 -5.60 8.80 17.00
C ALA A 33 -5.74 7.77 15.86
N ALA A 34 -4.67 7.04 15.55
CA ALA A 34 -4.70 5.97 14.56
C ALA A 34 -5.64 4.82 14.99
N ASP A 35 -5.63 4.45 16.28
CA ASP A 35 -6.57 3.45 16.82
C ASP A 35 -8.03 3.88 16.68
N ALA A 36 -8.31 5.17 16.95
CA ALA A 36 -9.65 5.75 16.78
C ALA A 36 -10.09 5.71 15.30
N ILE A 37 -9.22 6.11 14.37
CA ILE A 37 -9.47 6.03 12.92
C ILE A 37 -9.72 4.57 12.49
N ALA A 38 -8.94 3.62 12.99
CA ALA A 38 -9.16 2.21 12.69
C ALA A 38 -10.52 1.72 13.21
N ALA A 39 -10.97 2.22 14.37
CA ALA A 39 -12.31 1.93 14.89
C ALA A 39 -13.42 2.54 14.04
N GLU A 40 -13.21 3.74 13.49
CA GLU A 40 -14.15 4.36 12.55
C GLU A 40 -14.22 3.60 11.22
N ARG A 41 -13.08 3.16 10.67
CA ARG A 41 -13.05 2.29 9.46
C ARG A 41 -13.86 1.01 9.67
N ARG A 42 -13.76 0.38 10.84
CA ARG A 42 -14.56 -0.81 11.19
C ARG A 42 -16.07 -0.54 11.28
N ARG A 43 -16.47 0.72 11.51
CA ARG A 43 -17.89 1.15 11.63
C ARG A 43 -18.47 1.73 10.35
N LEU A 44 -17.69 1.84 9.27
CA LEU A 44 -18.20 2.33 8.00
C LEU A 44 -19.36 1.46 7.50
N PRO A 45 -20.42 2.06 6.94
CA PRO A 45 -21.42 1.28 6.24
C PRO A 45 -20.79 0.58 5.03
N MET A 46 -21.26 -0.62 4.73
CA MET A 46 -20.78 -1.41 3.60
C MET A 46 -21.81 -1.41 2.47
N VAL A 47 -21.33 -1.50 1.23
CA VAL A 47 -22.18 -1.54 0.03
C VAL A 47 -22.05 -2.91 -0.60
N ARG A 48 -23.18 -3.55 -0.92
CA ARG A 48 -23.18 -4.83 -1.66
C ARG A 48 -22.45 -4.62 -2.99
N PHE A 49 -21.53 -5.51 -3.29
CA PHE A 49 -20.69 -5.45 -4.47
C PHE A 49 -21.03 -6.61 -5.39
N ASP A 50 -20.95 -6.38 -6.70
CA ASP A 50 -21.16 -7.46 -7.67
C ASP A 50 -20.06 -8.52 -7.49
N SER A 51 -20.45 -9.79 -7.49
CA SER A 51 -19.53 -10.93 -7.37
C SER A 51 -19.29 -11.64 -8.71
N GLY A 52 -19.98 -11.23 -9.79
CA GLY A 52 -19.90 -11.83 -11.12
C GLY A 52 -18.61 -11.55 -11.90
N TYR A 53 -17.57 -11.00 -11.26
CA TYR A 53 -16.28 -10.74 -11.89
C TYR A 53 -15.49 -12.04 -12.07
N GLU A 54 -14.92 -12.20 -13.27
CA GLU A 54 -13.93 -13.23 -13.58
C GLU A 54 -12.53 -12.61 -13.65
N PHE A 55 -11.56 -13.33 -13.13
CA PHE A 55 -10.14 -13.00 -13.11
C PHE A 55 -9.34 -14.12 -13.77
N GLU A 56 -8.15 -13.81 -14.24
CA GLU A 56 -7.17 -14.82 -14.66
C GLU A 56 -6.03 -14.85 -13.64
N GLY A 57 -5.88 -15.98 -12.95
CA GLY A 57 -4.80 -16.25 -12.01
C GLY A 57 -3.90 -17.39 -12.48
N PRO A 58 -2.81 -17.68 -11.76
CA PRO A 58 -1.83 -18.71 -12.15
C PRO A 58 -2.43 -20.11 -12.32
N GLN A 59 -3.56 -20.39 -11.66
CA GLN A 59 -4.27 -21.67 -11.71
C GLN A 59 -5.47 -21.65 -12.69
N GLY A 60 -5.62 -20.58 -13.48
CA GLY A 60 -6.71 -20.41 -14.45
C GLY A 60 -7.73 -19.36 -14.02
N LYS A 61 -8.97 -19.53 -14.48
CA LYS A 61 -10.06 -18.60 -14.18
C LYS A 61 -10.42 -18.64 -12.70
N MET A 62 -10.68 -17.47 -12.12
CA MET A 62 -11.08 -17.28 -10.73
C MET A 62 -12.26 -16.31 -10.65
N THR A 63 -13.12 -16.47 -9.66
CA THR A 63 -14.18 -15.51 -9.32
C THR A 63 -13.73 -14.58 -8.20
N LEU A 64 -14.52 -13.54 -7.90
CA LEU A 64 -14.23 -12.66 -6.75
C LEU A 64 -14.25 -13.44 -5.42
N LEU A 65 -15.13 -14.44 -5.29
CA LEU A 65 -15.22 -15.29 -4.10
C LEU A 65 -13.99 -16.18 -3.93
N ASP A 66 -13.37 -16.62 -5.03
CA ASP A 66 -12.15 -17.44 -4.97
C ASP A 66 -10.96 -16.67 -4.40
N LEU A 67 -10.87 -15.35 -4.66
CA LEU A 67 -9.82 -14.48 -4.11
C LEU A 67 -9.84 -14.39 -2.58
N PHE A 68 -10.97 -14.71 -1.94
CA PHE A 68 -11.03 -14.79 -0.48
C PHE A 68 -10.30 -16.02 0.07
N GLU A 69 -10.07 -17.07 -0.74
CA GLU A 69 -9.48 -18.34 -0.30
C GLU A 69 -10.16 -18.94 0.95
N GLY A 70 -11.49 -18.81 1.01
CA GLY A 70 -12.30 -19.27 2.15
C GLY A 70 -12.25 -18.38 3.39
N ARG A 71 -11.50 -17.27 3.38
CA ARG A 71 -11.46 -16.28 4.47
C ARG A 71 -12.58 -15.25 4.34
N ARG A 72 -12.88 -14.51 5.42
CA ARG A 72 -13.98 -13.53 5.39
C ARG A 72 -13.59 -12.18 4.82
N GLN A 73 -12.33 -11.80 4.86
CA GLN A 73 -11.87 -10.49 4.44
C GLN A 73 -10.89 -10.58 3.27
N LEU A 74 -10.99 -9.62 2.35
CA LEU A 74 -10.11 -9.51 1.20
C LEU A 74 -9.61 -8.08 1.08
N ILE A 75 -8.29 -7.91 0.99
CA ILE A 75 -7.64 -6.67 0.60
C ILE A 75 -7.19 -6.83 -0.85
N VAL A 76 -7.56 -5.87 -1.70
CA VAL A 76 -7.10 -5.81 -3.09
C VAL A 76 -6.27 -4.54 -3.29
N TYR A 77 -5.02 -4.72 -3.70
CA TYR A 77 -4.19 -3.62 -4.17
C TYR A 77 -4.29 -3.50 -5.69
N HIS A 78 -4.79 -2.37 -6.18
CA HIS A 78 -4.92 -2.07 -7.60
C HIS A 78 -3.60 -1.48 -8.11
N PHE A 79 -2.85 -2.28 -8.84
CA PHE A 79 -1.52 -1.95 -9.35
C PHE A 79 -1.59 -1.34 -10.75
N MET A 80 -0.83 -0.26 -10.95
CA MET A 80 -0.70 0.40 -12.25
C MET A 80 0.27 -0.35 -13.17
N LEU A 81 -0.28 -1.27 -13.97
CA LEU A 81 0.36 -1.89 -15.11
C LEU A 81 -0.68 -2.04 -16.22
N ALA A 82 -0.53 -1.26 -17.29
CA ALA A 82 -1.44 -1.31 -18.43
C ALA A 82 -0.99 -2.38 -19.46
N PRO A 83 -1.89 -2.84 -20.35
CA PRO A 83 -1.54 -3.84 -21.36
C PRO A 83 -0.38 -3.37 -22.25
N GLY A 84 0.54 -4.28 -22.58
CA GLY A 84 1.73 -4.01 -23.37
C GLY A 84 2.89 -3.38 -22.59
N GLN A 85 2.68 -2.94 -21.34
CA GLN A 85 3.77 -2.36 -20.55
C GLN A 85 4.75 -3.43 -20.07
N LYS A 86 6.05 -3.11 -20.14
CA LYS A 86 7.12 -3.98 -19.65
C LYS A 86 7.42 -3.81 -18.16
N ALA A 87 6.99 -2.70 -17.57
CA ALA A 87 7.28 -2.35 -16.20
C ALA A 87 6.20 -1.43 -15.63
N GLY A 88 5.84 -1.67 -14.37
CA GLY A 88 4.79 -0.96 -13.66
C GLY A 88 5.17 0.43 -13.14
N CYS A 89 4.21 1.13 -12.55
CA CYS A 89 4.46 2.39 -11.84
C CYS A 89 5.53 2.20 -10.72
N PRO A 90 6.55 3.08 -10.62
CA PRO A 90 7.57 2.99 -9.58
C PRO A 90 6.99 2.99 -8.15
N GLY A 91 6.02 3.87 -7.86
CA GLY A 91 5.39 3.92 -6.54
C GLY A 91 4.57 2.68 -6.20
N CYS A 92 3.87 2.11 -7.18
CA CYS A 92 3.19 0.83 -6.97
C CYS A 92 4.19 -0.30 -6.69
N SER A 93 5.33 -0.28 -7.38
CA SER A 93 6.40 -1.27 -7.21
C SER A 93 7.01 -1.19 -5.81
N MET A 94 7.32 0.02 -5.36
CA MET A 94 7.81 0.26 -4.00
C MET A 94 6.79 -0.19 -2.94
N LEU A 95 5.48 -0.03 -3.17
CA LEU A 95 4.47 -0.54 -2.26
C LEU A 95 4.48 -2.08 -2.21
N VAL A 96 4.53 -2.75 -3.37
CA VAL A 96 4.55 -4.22 -3.40
C VAL A 96 5.84 -4.77 -2.77
N ASP A 97 6.97 -4.10 -2.93
CA ASP A 97 8.23 -4.41 -2.22
C ASP A 97 8.07 -4.41 -0.68
N ASN A 98 7.08 -3.70 -0.16
CA ASN A 98 6.80 -3.57 1.27
C ASN A 98 5.71 -4.53 1.78
N ILE A 99 5.12 -5.36 0.91
CA ILE A 99 4.16 -6.37 1.35
C ILE A 99 4.92 -7.51 2.03
N GLY A 100 4.73 -7.62 3.35
CA GLY A 100 5.31 -8.67 4.16
C GLY A 100 4.63 -10.04 3.96
N HIS A 101 5.12 -11.03 4.72
CA HIS A 101 4.60 -12.40 4.64
C HIS A 101 3.09 -12.48 5.01
N PRO A 102 2.24 -13.12 4.19
CA PRO A 102 0.78 -13.04 4.35
C PRO A 102 0.22 -13.84 5.53
N ALA A 103 1.00 -14.75 6.13
CA ALA A 103 0.55 -15.59 7.25
C ALA A 103 -0.09 -14.81 8.42
N HIS A 104 0.40 -13.59 8.71
CA HIS A 104 -0.17 -12.78 9.78
C HIS A 104 -1.55 -12.21 9.44
N LEU A 105 -1.82 -11.94 8.16
CA LEU A 105 -3.16 -11.60 7.67
C LEU A 105 -4.06 -12.83 7.67
N HIS A 106 -3.56 -13.97 7.20
CA HIS A 106 -4.31 -15.22 7.16
C HIS A 106 -4.76 -15.66 8.56
N ALA A 107 -3.90 -15.49 9.57
CA ALA A 107 -4.23 -15.76 10.97
C ALA A 107 -5.37 -14.88 11.52
N ARG A 108 -5.71 -13.80 10.81
CA ARG A 108 -6.81 -12.88 11.12
C ARG A 108 -7.89 -12.86 10.06
N ASP A 109 -8.04 -13.99 9.34
CA ASP A 109 -9.15 -14.21 8.42
C ASP A 109 -9.20 -13.19 7.28
N THR A 110 -8.02 -12.79 6.79
CA THR A 110 -7.83 -11.81 5.72
C THR A 110 -6.89 -12.35 4.65
N THR A 111 -7.31 -12.30 3.40
CA THR A 111 -6.47 -12.55 2.22
C THR A 111 -6.06 -11.22 1.56
N LEU A 112 -4.89 -11.16 0.93
CA LEU A 112 -4.44 -9.99 0.17
C LEU A 112 -4.04 -10.42 -1.24
N TYR A 113 -4.57 -9.73 -2.25
CA TYR A 113 -4.18 -9.88 -3.66
C TYR A 113 -3.71 -8.55 -4.24
N VAL A 114 -2.77 -8.65 -5.18
CA VAL A 114 -2.48 -7.56 -6.10
C VAL A 114 -3.22 -7.81 -7.42
N VAL A 115 -3.81 -6.77 -8.00
CA VAL A 115 -4.47 -6.86 -9.31
C VAL A 115 -3.93 -5.82 -10.26
N ALA A 116 -3.89 -6.14 -11.55
CA ALA A 116 -3.51 -5.17 -12.58
C ALA A 116 -4.33 -5.35 -13.86
N PRO A 117 -4.62 -4.26 -14.61
CA PRO A 117 -5.27 -4.34 -15.91
C PRO A 117 -4.26 -4.72 -17.00
N ALA A 118 -3.59 -5.87 -16.86
CA ALA A 118 -2.65 -6.43 -17.83
C ALA A 118 -2.89 -7.94 -17.93
N THR A 119 -2.41 -8.56 -19.02
CA THR A 119 -2.55 -10.01 -19.19
C THR A 119 -1.75 -10.76 -18.11
N LEU A 120 -2.18 -11.98 -17.75
CA LEU A 120 -1.45 -12.78 -16.76
C LEU A 120 0.04 -13.00 -17.14
N PRO A 121 0.41 -13.30 -18.41
CA PRO A 121 1.83 -13.41 -18.78
C PRO A 121 2.64 -12.12 -18.59
N GLU A 122 2.03 -10.95 -18.78
CA GLU A 122 2.70 -9.66 -18.54
C GLU A 122 2.92 -9.41 -17.05
N ILE A 123 1.93 -9.75 -16.23
CA ILE A 123 2.00 -9.69 -14.77
C ILE A 123 3.11 -10.63 -14.26
N GLU A 124 3.08 -11.90 -14.66
CA GLU A 124 4.03 -12.90 -14.16
C GLU A 124 5.47 -12.55 -14.56
N ARG A 125 5.71 -12.10 -15.80
CA ARG A 125 7.03 -11.61 -16.22
C ARG A 125 7.54 -10.49 -15.32
N TYR A 126 6.67 -9.55 -14.97
CA TYR A 126 7.08 -8.42 -14.14
C TYR A 126 7.27 -8.81 -12.68
N LYS A 127 6.37 -9.64 -12.14
CA LYS A 127 6.47 -10.22 -10.80
C LYS A 127 7.75 -11.03 -10.63
N GLU A 128 8.13 -11.83 -11.63
CA GLU A 128 9.39 -12.59 -11.67
C GLU A 128 10.61 -11.65 -11.65
N ARG A 129 10.63 -10.62 -12.51
CA ARG A 129 11.69 -9.61 -12.52
C ARG A 129 11.90 -8.99 -11.14
N MET A 130 10.82 -8.68 -10.44
CA MET A 130 10.85 -8.02 -9.14
C MET A 130 10.96 -9.02 -7.96
N GLY A 131 11.03 -10.33 -8.21
CA GLY A 131 11.14 -11.35 -7.16
C GLY A 131 9.97 -11.41 -6.18
N TRP A 132 8.78 -10.93 -6.57
CA TRP A 132 7.62 -10.85 -5.67
C TRP A 132 6.92 -12.20 -5.53
N THR A 133 6.45 -12.50 -4.31
CA THR A 133 5.77 -13.77 -3.99
C THR A 133 4.31 -13.59 -3.56
N VAL A 134 3.87 -12.36 -3.32
CA VAL A 134 2.45 -12.02 -3.09
C VAL A 134 1.58 -12.53 -4.26
N PRO A 135 0.33 -12.97 -4.04
CA PRO A 135 -0.50 -13.46 -5.13
C PRO A 135 -1.04 -12.31 -6.00
N TRP A 136 -1.16 -12.59 -7.30
CA TRP A 136 -1.65 -11.65 -8.31
C TRP A 136 -2.76 -12.28 -9.15
N VAL A 137 -3.69 -11.44 -9.63
CA VAL A 137 -4.60 -11.81 -10.72
C VAL A 137 -4.75 -10.67 -11.74
N SER A 138 -5.02 -11.05 -12.99
CA SER A 138 -5.33 -10.12 -14.08
C SER A 138 -6.76 -9.59 -13.95
N THR A 139 -6.92 -8.30 -14.28
CA THR A 139 -8.20 -7.56 -14.23
C THR A 139 -8.41 -6.73 -15.50
N LEU A 140 -8.32 -7.37 -16.67
CA LEU A 140 -8.54 -6.71 -17.97
C LEU A 140 -9.96 -6.16 -18.19
N GLY A 141 -10.91 -6.50 -17.32
CA GLY A 141 -12.29 -6.00 -17.36
C GLY A 141 -12.55 -4.80 -16.44
N ASP A 142 -13.81 -4.65 -16.07
CA ASP A 142 -14.34 -3.45 -15.42
C ASP A 142 -14.07 -3.37 -13.90
N PHE A 143 -13.54 -4.43 -13.31
CA PHE A 143 -13.37 -4.56 -11.85
C PHE A 143 -12.64 -3.37 -11.21
N ASN A 144 -11.54 -2.89 -11.80
CA ASN A 144 -10.81 -1.73 -11.27
C ASN A 144 -11.68 -0.47 -11.26
N ARG A 145 -12.35 -0.20 -12.39
CA ARG A 145 -13.22 0.97 -12.55
C ARG A 145 -14.38 0.93 -11.57
N ASP A 146 -15.01 -0.23 -11.38
CA ASP A 146 -16.16 -0.40 -10.48
C ASP A 146 -15.74 -0.36 -9.00
N CYS A 147 -14.46 -0.64 -8.71
CA CYS A 147 -13.83 -0.33 -7.42
C CYS A 147 -13.58 1.17 -7.19
N GLY A 148 -13.76 2.02 -8.21
CA GLY A 148 -13.45 3.45 -8.17
C GLY A 148 -12.03 3.78 -8.61
N VAL A 149 -11.35 2.86 -9.28
CA VAL A 149 -9.99 3.03 -9.82
C VAL A 149 -10.07 3.16 -11.34
N ASP A 150 -10.28 4.40 -11.81
CA ASP A 150 -10.27 4.76 -13.23
C ASP A 150 -8.97 5.49 -13.57
N GLY A 151 -7.92 4.69 -13.76
CA GLY A 151 -6.54 5.14 -13.77
C GLY A 151 -5.97 5.31 -12.35
N GLY A 152 -4.64 5.26 -12.23
CA GLY A 152 -3.97 5.31 -10.93
C GLY A 152 -3.98 3.98 -10.18
N PHE A 153 -3.69 4.05 -8.88
CA PHE A 153 -3.67 2.90 -7.97
C PHE A 153 -4.73 3.05 -6.88
N GLY A 154 -5.00 1.98 -6.14
CA GLY A 154 -5.94 2.04 -5.01
C GLY A 154 -5.85 0.82 -4.11
N VAL A 155 -6.48 0.91 -2.95
CA VAL A 155 -6.64 -0.19 -2.00
C VAL A 155 -8.12 -0.36 -1.74
N SER A 156 -8.68 -1.50 -2.13
CA SER A 156 -10.06 -1.88 -1.84
C SER A 156 -10.09 -2.93 -0.74
N VAL A 157 -11.06 -2.84 0.16
CA VAL A 157 -11.31 -3.86 1.20
C VAL A 157 -12.72 -4.37 1.07
N PHE A 158 -12.83 -5.70 1.07
CA PHE A 158 -14.08 -6.42 0.97
C PHE A 158 -14.30 -7.33 2.16
N LEU A 159 -15.56 -7.54 2.49
CA LEU A 159 -16.05 -8.54 3.44
C LEU A 159 -16.99 -9.48 2.69
N ARG A 160 -16.89 -10.79 2.94
CA ARG A 160 -17.89 -11.76 2.51
C ARG A 160 -18.74 -12.26 3.67
N ASP A 161 -20.01 -12.49 3.38
CA ASP A 161 -20.95 -13.21 4.24
C ASP A 161 -21.68 -14.26 3.39
N GLY A 162 -21.32 -15.53 3.56
CA GLY A 162 -21.69 -16.57 2.60
C GLY A 162 -21.10 -16.26 1.21
N ASP A 163 -21.98 -16.13 0.22
CA ASP A 163 -21.65 -15.80 -1.17
C ASP A 163 -21.86 -14.31 -1.49
N ASP A 164 -22.37 -13.53 -0.53
CA ASP A 164 -22.52 -12.09 -0.68
C ASP A 164 -21.21 -11.37 -0.37
N VAL A 165 -20.83 -10.45 -1.26
CA VAL A 165 -19.63 -9.61 -1.11
C VAL A 165 -20.04 -8.17 -0.88
N PHE A 166 -19.34 -7.51 0.04
CA PHE A 166 -19.55 -6.10 0.36
C PHE A 166 -18.22 -5.36 0.29
N ARG A 167 -18.22 -4.18 -0.34
CA ARG A 167 -17.12 -3.22 -0.23
C ARG A 167 -17.25 -2.46 1.09
N THR A 168 -16.21 -2.49 1.91
CA THR A 168 -16.20 -1.88 3.25
C THR A 168 -15.29 -0.67 3.36
N TYR A 169 -14.24 -0.60 2.56
CA TYR A 169 -13.29 0.51 2.57
C TYR A 169 -12.59 0.67 1.22
N PHE A 170 -12.19 1.91 0.90
CA PHE A 170 -11.38 2.25 -0.26
C PHE A 170 -10.46 3.43 0.07
N THR A 171 -9.23 3.41 -0.45
CA THR A 171 -8.34 4.57 -0.42
C THR A 171 -7.36 4.60 -1.60
N THR A 172 -6.81 5.78 -1.88
CA THR A 172 -5.83 6.03 -2.95
C THR A 172 -4.92 7.21 -2.58
N GLY A 173 -3.97 7.57 -3.44
CA GLY A 173 -3.00 8.64 -3.21
C GLY A 173 -2.21 8.41 -1.92
N ARG A 174 -2.04 9.45 -1.09
CA ARG A 174 -1.34 9.33 0.20
C ARG A 174 -2.01 8.39 1.21
N GLY A 175 -3.24 7.96 0.95
CA GLY A 175 -3.86 6.85 1.68
C GLY A 175 -3.10 5.54 1.56
N GLY A 176 -2.31 5.36 0.50
CA GLY A 176 -1.42 4.21 0.30
C GLY A 176 -0.11 4.26 1.11
N ASP A 177 0.36 5.45 1.52
CA ASP A 177 1.64 5.63 2.25
C ASP A 177 1.70 4.76 3.52
N GLN A 178 0.55 4.49 4.13
CA GLN A 178 0.43 3.65 5.33
C GLN A 178 0.70 2.16 5.08
N LEU A 179 0.76 1.72 3.83
CA LEU A 179 1.19 0.38 3.43
C LEU A 179 2.68 0.32 3.03
N VAL A 180 3.37 1.47 2.98
CA VAL A 180 4.77 1.53 2.59
C VAL A 180 5.66 1.63 3.83
N GLY A 181 6.19 0.49 4.25
CA GLY A 181 7.12 0.39 5.39
C GLY A 181 8.38 1.24 5.22
N THR A 182 8.95 1.30 4.02
CA THR A 182 10.13 2.13 3.71
C THR A 182 9.96 3.59 4.16
N LEU A 183 8.80 4.19 3.88
CA LEU A 183 8.53 5.57 4.28
C LEU A 183 8.50 5.72 5.81
N ARG A 184 7.99 4.71 6.52
CA ARG A 184 7.97 4.69 8.00
C ARG A 184 9.38 4.56 8.57
N TYR A 185 10.26 3.80 7.93
CA TYR A 185 11.66 3.74 8.35
C TYR A 185 12.37 5.07 8.13
N LEU A 186 12.14 5.73 6.99
CA LEU A 186 12.73 7.04 6.68
C LEU A 186 12.25 8.13 7.65
N ASP A 187 10.96 8.13 8.02
CA ASP A 187 10.37 9.06 8.98
C ASP A 187 11.01 8.99 10.38
N LEU A 188 11.66 7.86 10.74
CA LEU A 188 12.39 7.72 12.01
C LEU A 188 13.80 8.34 11.96
N THR A 189 14.31 8.63 10.77
CA THR A 189 15.67 9.13 10.59
C THR A 189 15.70 10.67 10.65
N PRO A 190 16.81 11.28 11.11
CA PRO A 190 16.93 12.74 11.17
C PRO A 190 16.94 13.44 9.80
N LEU A 191 17.03 12.68 8.70
CA LEU A 191 16.99 13.22 7.34
C LEU A 191 15.57 13.11 6.71
N GLY A 192 14.64 12.40 7.37
CA GLY A 192 13.31 12.15 6.83
C GLY A 192 13.34 11.40 5.50
N ARG A 193 12.32 11.61 4.68
CA ARG A 193 12.23 11.06 3.32
C ARG A 193 13.08 11.84 2.31
N GLN A 194 13.61 13.00 2.70
CA GLN A 194 14.39 13.91 1.88
C GLN A 194 13.56 14.42 0.68
N GLU A 195 12.32 14.81 0.94
CA GLU A 195 11.41 15.38 -0.06
C GLU A 195 11.12 16.86 0.26
N ALA A 196 10.91 17.69 -0.77
CA ALA A 196 10.80 19.15 -0.61
C ALA A 196 9.56 19.61 0.18
N TRP A 197 8.54 18.76 0.30
CA TRP A 197 7.31 19.08 1.03
C TRP A 197 7.41 18.79 2.53
N GLU A 198 8.44 18.06 2.98
CA GLU A 198 8.62 17.75 4.40
C GLU A 198 8.96 19.01 5.19
N GLU A 199 8.41 19.15 6.39
CA GLU A 199 8.79 20.23 7.30
C GLU A 199 10.25 20.04 7.74
N GLY A 200 11.10 21.03 7.45
CA GLY A 200 12.56 20.88 7.61
C GLY A 200 13.18 19.90 6.61
N GLY A 201 12.45 19.59 5.53
CA GLY A 201 12.84 18.69 4.46
C GLY A 201 14.15 19.12 3.80
N ARG A 202 14.92 18.11 3.41
CA ARG A 202 16.31 18.25 2.94
C ARG A 202 16.45 18.05 1.42
N GLY A 203 15.34 17.75 0.76
CA GLY A 203 15.30 17.49 -0.68
C GLY A 203 14.75 18.65 -1.49
N THR A 204 14.98 18.57 -2.80
CA THR A 204 14.46 19.53 -3.80
C THR A 204 13.30 18.98 -4.60
N ASP A 205 12.99 17.70 -4.44
CA ASP A 205 12.07 16.99 -5.31
C ASP A 205 10.69 16.81 -4.67
N GLY A 206 9.65 16.75 -5.52
CA GLY A 206 8.28 16.54 -5.07
C GLY A 206 8.05 15.13 -4.49
N PRO A 207 6.88 14.87 -3.87
CA PRO A 207 6.54 13.56 -3.34
C PRO A 207 6.73 12.45 -4.39
N GLY A 208 7.49 11.41 -4.04
CA GLY A 208 7.69 10.20 -4.85
C GLY A 208 8.60 10.36 -6.07
N TYR A 209 9.24 11.51 -6.29
CA TYR A 209 10.13 11.73 -7.45
C TYR A 209 11.40 10.88 -7.41
N TRP A 210 11.91 10.57 -6.22
CA TRP A 210 13.09 9.71 -6.05
C TRP A 210 12.77 8.22 -6.18
N TRP A 211 11.48 7.84 -6.20
CA TRP A 211 11.07 6.45 -6.25
C TRP A 211 11.41 5.83 -7.60
N LYS A 212 12.22 4.78 -7.55
CA LYS A 212 12.50 3.90 -8.68
C LYS A 212 12.11 2.47 -8.32
N ARG A 213 12.03 1.61 -9.34
CA ARG A 213 11.94 0.16 -9.13
C ARG A 213 13.24 -0.28 -8.45
N HIS A 214 13.18 -1.26 -7.54
CA HIS A 214 14.34 -1.60 -6.72
C HIS A 214 15.59 -2.02 -7.52
N ASP A 215 15.41 -2.47 -8.77
CA ASP A 215 16.47 -2.90 -9.68
C ASP A 215 16.95 -1.77 -10.61
N GLU A 216 16.48 -0.54 -10.42
CA GLU A 216 16.78 0.64 -11.25
C GLU A 216 17.43 1.79 -10.47
N TYR A 217 17.70 1.60 -9.16
CA TYR A 217 18.32 2.64 -8.31
C TYR A 217 19.71 3.08 -8.79
#